data_AF-A0A7S3L5W5-F1
#
_entry.id   AF-A0A7S3L5W5-F1
#
_cell.length_a   1.000
_cell.length_b   1.000
_cell.length_c   1.000
_cell.angle_alpha   90.00
_cell.angle_beta   90.00
_cell.angle_gamma   90.00
#
_symmetry.space_group_name_H-M   'P 1'
#
loop_
_entity.id
_entity.type
_entity.pdbx_description
1 polymer ?
#
loop_
_entity_poly.entity_id
_entity_poly.type
_entity_poly.pdbx_seq_one_letter_code
_entity_poly.pdbx_strand_id
1 'polypeptide(L)'
;GAVLMGAIDVTGLIPEGCIFVNVRQNGPESNFKPLKGPCMVTKHPVMAPGDVRMLLAVDIEKLRGFCNVILFSQHGDRPEADKMAGSDLDGDEFAVTWDRRLFLGEWYMCKTEGQNR
;
A
#
# COMPACT_ATOMS: atom_id res chain seq x y z
N GLY A 1 4.45 9.60 5.74
CA GLY A 1 3.32 8.67 5.56
C GLY A 1 2.03 9.44 5.46
N ALA A 2 0.92 8.72 5.29
CA ALA A 2 -0.44 9.25 5.24
C ALA A 2 -1.42 8.22 5.81
N VAL A 3 -2.60 8.67 6.27
CA VAL A 3 -3.74 7.80 6.58
C VAL A 3 -4.73 7.92 5.42
N LEU A 4 -5.17 6.78 4.88
CA LEU A 4 -5.96 6.72 3.65
C LEU A 4 -7.11 5.75 3.79
N MET A 5 -8.24 6.07 3.16
CA MET A 5 -9.36 5.15 3.02
C MET A 5 -8.94 3.95 2.17
N GLY A 6 -9.24 2.75 2.65
CA GLY A 6 -9.02 1.51 1.92
C GLY A 6 -10.18 1.17 1.00
N ALA A 7 -9.86 0.64 -0.18
CA ALA A 7 -10.83 0.03 -1.07
C ALA A 7 -10.18 -1.11 -1.86
N ILE A 8 -11.00 -1.92 -2.52
CA ILE A 8 -10.53 -3.00 -3.39
C ILE A 8 -10.46 -2.52 -4.85
N ASP A 9 -9.44 -2.97 -5.58
CA ASP A 9 -9.37 -2.78 -7.02
C ASP A 9 -10.29 -3.78 -7.76
N VAL A 10 -11.51 -3.34 -8.03
CA VAL A 10 -12.50 -4.09 -8.80
C VAL A 10 -12.12 -4.28 -10.27
N THR A 11 -11.12 -3.54 -10.78
CA THR A 11 -10.67 -3.67 -12.17
C THR A 11 -9.71 -4.83 -12.38
N GLY A 12 -9.10 -5.33 -11.29
CA GLY A 12 -8.14 -6.42 -11.32
C GLY A 12 -6.78 -6.08 -11.93
N LEU A 13 -6.45 -4.79 -12.02
CA LEU A 13 -5.19 -4.31 -12.60
C LEU A 13 -4.02 -4.39 -11.61
N ILE A 14 -4.29 -4.31 -10.30
CA ILE A 14 -3.26 -4.40 -9.26
C ILE A 14 -2.89 -5.88 -9.05
N PRO A 15 -1.63 -6.30 -9.26
CA PRO A 15 -1.18 -7.68 -9.00
C PRO A 15 -1.22 -8.06 -7.52
N GLU A 16 -1.21 -9.36 -7.23
CA GLU A 16 -1.10 -9.86 -5.86
C GLU A 16 0.16 -9.30 -5.16
N GLY A 17 0.03 -8.97 -3.87
CA GLY A 17 1.11 -8.37 -3.06
C GLY A 17 1.42 -6.90 -3.40
N CYS A 18 0.72 -6.32 -4.36
CA CYS A 18 0.83 -4.91 -4.73
C CYS A 18 -0.35 -4.08 -4.23
N ILE A 19 -0.13 -2.78 -4.13
CA ILE A 19 -1.14 -1.77 -3.79
C ILE A 19 -1.02 -0.58 -4.74
N PHE A 20 -2.11 0.13 -4.95
CA PHE A 20 -2.08 1.44 -5.58
C PHE A 20 -2.36 2.49 -4.52
N VAL A 21 -1.45 3.47 -4.40
CA VAL A 21 -1.58 4.53 -3.40
C VAL A 21 -1.39 5.86 -4.11
N ASN A 22 -2.39 6.73 -4.02
CA ASN A 22 -2.31 8.07 -4.59
C ASN A 22 -2.62 9.09 -3.51
N VAL A 23 -1.59 9.81 -3.07
CA VAL A 23 -1.65 10.75 -1.96
C VAL A 23 -1.45 12.16 -2.50
N ARG A 24 -2.24 13.12 -2.00
CA ARG A 24 -1.99 14.53 -2.26
C ARG A 24 -0.65 14.94 -1.67
N GLN A 25 0.26 15.46 -2.49
CA GLN A 25 1.50 16.02 -1.99
C GLN A 25 1.27 17.43 -1.45
N ASN A 26 1.90 17.74 -0.32
CA ASN A 26 1.93 19.11 0.21
C ASN A 26 3.06 19.86 -0.50
N GLY A 27 2.69 20.75 -1.42
CA GLY A 27 3.60 21.58 -2.21
C GLY A 27 2.85 22.75 -2.86
N PRO A 28 3.59 23.71 -3.47
CA PRO A 28 2.98 24.88 -4.13
C PRO A 28 2.06 24.48 -5.30
N GLU A 29 2.30 23.33 -5.92
CA GLU A 29 1.36 22.67 -6.83
C GLU A 29 0.66 21.52 -6.10
N SER A 30 -0.66 21.61 -5.96
CA SER A 30 -1.47 20.56 -5.34
C SER A 30 -1.68 19.38 -6.29
N ASN A 31 -0.62 18.62 -6.55
CA ASN A 31 -0.66 17.48 -7.46
C ASN A 31 -0.77 16.15 -6.70
N PHE A 32 -1.59 15.26 -7.25
CA PHE A 32 -1.66 13.86 -6.84
C PHE A 32 -0.54 13.09 -7.53
N LYS A 33 0.22 12.34 -6.74
CA LYS A 33 1.32 11.52 -7.27
C LYS A 33 1.19 10.10 -6.73
N PRO A 34 0.91 9.11 -7.61
CA PRO A 34 0.97 7.72 -7.23
C PRO A 34 2.33 7.35 -6.64
N LEU A 35 2.32 6.62 -5.53
CA LEU A 35 3.54 6.09 -4.92
C LEU A 35 4.09 4.93 -5.77
N LYS A 36 5.42 4.75 -5.71
CA LYS A 36 6.13 3.63 -6.33
C LYS A 36 7.11 3.04 -5.33
N GLY A 37 7.18 1.72 -5.29
CA GLY A 37 8.14 0.99 -4.46
C GLY A 37 7.60 0.55 -3.10
N PRO A 38 8.47 0.03 -2.22
CA PRO A 38 8.04 -0.57 -0.98
C PRO A 38 7.32 0.43 -0.07
N CYS A 39 6.24 -0.02 0.53
CA CYS A 39 5.46 0.72 1.52
C CYS A 39 5.17 -0.18 2.71
N MET A 40 5.25 0.38 3.91
CA MET A 40 4.72 -0.25 5.11
C MET A 40 3.27 0.21 5.31
N VAL A 41 2.36 -0.73 5.51
CA VAL A 41 0.93 -0.49 5.68
C VAL A 41 0.45 -1.15 6.97
N THR A 42 -0.40 -0.46 7.71
CA THR A 42 -1.02 -0.99 8.93
C THR A 42 -2.39 -0.36 9.15
N LYS A 43 -3.29 -1.10 9.79
CA LYS A 43 -4.56 -0.58 10.31
C LYS A 43 -4.43 -0.33 11.82
N HIS A 44 -5.11 0.68 12.36
CA HIS A 44 -5.17 0.94 13.79
C HIS A 44 -6.47 0.38 14.40
N PRO A 45 -6.45 -0.28 15.57
CA PRO A 45 -5.27 -0.67 16.36
C PRO A 45 -4.52 -1.87 15.79
N VAL A 46 -3.22 -1.95 16.10
CA VAL A 46 -2.35 -3.09 15.76
C VAL A 46 -2.42 -4.11 16.89
N MET A 47 -2.95 -5.30 16.63
CA MET A 47 -3.18 -6.34 17.64
C MET A 47 -2.07 -7.40 17.65
N ALA A 48 -1.44 -7.65 16.50
CA ALA A 48 -0.36 -8.61 16.34
C ALA A 48 0.74 -8.09 15.39
N PRO A 49 1.97 -8.62 15.46
CA PRO A 49 3.05 -8.24 14.54
C PRO A 49 2.70 -8.42 13.06
N GLY A 50 1.81 -9.37 12.74
CA GLY A 50 1.35 -9.64 11.37
C GLY A 50 0.42 -8.56 10.80
N ASP A 51 -0.13 -7.67 11.63
CA ASP A 51 -1.01 -6.57 11.19
C ASP A 51 -0.24 -5.43 10.51
N VAL A 52 1.09 -5.48 10.55
CA VAL A 52 1.97 -4.58 9.80
C VAL A 52 2.51 -5.30 8.58
N ARG A 53 2.25 -4.73 7.40
CA ARG A 53 2.54 -5.35 6.11
C ARG A 53 3.57 -4.53 5.34
N MET A 54 4.50 -5.22 4.67
CA MET A 54 5.35 -4.63 3.64
C MET A 54 4.75 -4.98 2.28
N LEU A 55 4.31 -3.98 1.52
CA LEU A 55 3.64 -4.13 0.23
C LEU A 55 4.33 -3.28 -0.84
N LEU A 56 4.14 -3.63 -2.12
CA LEU A 56 4.73 -2.87 -3.22
C LEU A 56 3.71 -1.90 -3.82
N ALA A 57 3.97 -0.60 -3.71
CA ALA A 57 3.17 0.41 -4.40
C ALA A 57 3.50 0.42 -5.90
N VAL A 58 2.47 0.30 -6.74
CA VAL A 58 2.57 0.34 -8.21
C VAL A 58 1.77 1.53 -8.76
N ASP A 59 2.27 2.09 -9.85
CA ASP A 59 1.62 3.19 -10.57
C ASP A 59 0.96 2.64 -11.82
N ILE A 60 -0.38 2.65 -11.81
CA ILE A 60 -1.21 2.18 -12.91
C ILE A 60 -1.97 3.38 -13.46
N GLU A 61 -1.71 3.73 -14.71
CA GLU A 61 -2.26 4.92 -15.36
C GLU A 61 -3.78 5.00 -15.26
N LYS A 62 -4.47 3.87 -15.49
CA LYS A 62 -5.92 3.75 -15.41
C LYS A 62 -6.50 4.01 -14.01
N LEU A 63 -5.68 3.91 -12.96
CA LEU A 63 -6.11 4.12 -11.57
C LEU A 63 -5.73 5.52 -11.05
N ARG A 64 -5.05 6.36 -11.83
CA ARG A 64 -4.62 7.71 -11.38
C ARG A 64 -5.75 8.67 -11.03
N GLY A 65 -6.98 8.39 -11.48
CA GLY A 65 -8.17 9.15 -11.09
C GLY A 65 -8.62 8.90 -9.64
N PHE A 66 -8.16 7.82 -9.01
CA PHE A 66 -8.43 7.55 -7.59
C PHE A 66 -7.47 8.36 -6.73
N CYS A 67 -8.00 9.21 -5.86
CA CYS A 67 -7.26 10.23 -5.11
C CYS A 67 -7.47 10.06 -3.61
N ASN A 68 -6.39 10.19 -2.81
CA ASN A 68 -6.38 10.01 -1.35
C ASN A 68 -6.92 8.64 -0.90
N VAL A 69 -6.61 7.59 -1.64
CA VAL A 69 -7.01 6.22 -1.33
C VAL A 69 -5.85 5.25 -1.44
N ILE A 70 -5.97 4.14 -0.74
CA ILE A 70 -5.20 2.91 -0.98
C ILE A 70 -6.13 1.87 -1.59
N LEU A 71 -5.75 1.35 -2.76
CA LEU A 71 -6.45 0.26 -3.42
C LEU A 71 -5.65 -1.03 -3.22
N PHE A 72 -6.32 -2.06 -2.73
CA PHE A 72 -5.76 -3.40 -2.57
C PHE A 72 -6.07 -4.26 -3.79
N SER A 73 -5.14 -5.17 -4.11
CA SER A 73 -5.40 -6.20 -5.12
C SER A 73 -6.58 -7.08 -4.71
N GLN A 74 -7.40 -7.45 -5.70
CA GLN A 74 -8.39 -8.52 -5.55
C GLN A 74 -7.81 -9.93 -5.78
N HIS A 75 -6.54 -10.03 -6.16
CA HIS A 75 -5.87 -11.31 -6.42
C HIS A 75 -5.17 -11.84 -5.15
N GLY A 76 -5.02 -13.17 -5.09
CA GLY A 76 -4.38 -13.90 -4.00
C GLY A 76 -5.37 -14.71 -3.15
N ASP A 77 -4.85 -15.62 -2.35
CA ASP A 77 -5.67 -16.57 -1.57
C ASP A 77 -6.44 -15.90 -0.43
N ARG A 78 -5.92 -14.78 0.08
CA ARG A 78 -6.52 -14.00 1.17
C ARG A 78 -6.30 -12.51 0.90
N PRO A 79 -7.33 -11.65 1.03
CA PRO A 79 -7.20 -10.21 0.83
C PRO A 79 -6.12 -9.60 1.74
N GLU A 80 -5.36 -8.64 1.23
CA GLU A 80 -4.32 -7.96 2.02
C GLU A 80 -4.91 -7.14 3.18
N ALA A 81 -6.09 -6.54 2.99
CA ALA A 81 -6.80 -5.80 4.02
C ALA A 81 -7.11 -6.66 5.25
N ASP A 82 -7.70 -7.85 5.04
CA ASP A 82 -8.05 -8.81 6.10
C ASP A 82 -6.82 -9.27 6.92
N LYS A 83 -5.63 -9.28 6.31
CA LYS A 83 -4.37 -9.58 7.02
C LYS A 83 -3.93 -8.48 7.99
N MET A 84 -4.64 -7.36 8.07
CA MET A 84 -4.38 -6.23 8.98
C MET A 84 -5.60 -5.98 9.88
N ALA A 85 -5.56 -6.51 11.10
CA ALA A 85 -6.61 -6.39 12.10
C ALA A 85 -8.01 -6.82 11.61
N GLY A 86 -8.09 -7.76 10.66
CA GLY A 86 -9.36 -8.30 10.14
C GLY A 86 -10.21 -7.28 9.38
N SER A 87 -9.59 -6.34 8.67
CA SER A 87 -10.30 -5.33 7.88
C SER A 87 -11.17 -5.92 6.78
N ASP A 88 -12.38 -5.39 6.63
CA ASP A 88 -13.37 -5.74 5.60
C ASP A 88 -13.69 -4.60 4.62
N LEU A 89 -13.01 -3.45 4.75
CA LEU A 89 -13.09 -2.30 3.84
C LEU A 89 -14.46 -1.59 3.83
N ASP A 90 -15.19 -1.60 4.95
CA ASP A 90 -16.50 -0.92 5.09
C ASP A 90 -16.42 0.58 5.44
N GLY A 91 -15.21 1.14 5.45
CA GLY A 91 -14.89 2.46 6.00
C GLY A 91 -13.49 2.54 6.61
N ASP A 92 -12.73 1.44 6.53
CA ASP A 92 -11.42 1.31 7.14
C ASP A 92 -10.35 2.26 6.59
N GLU A 93 -9.60 2.83 7.53
CA GLU A 93 -8.44 3.67 7.26
C GLU A 93 -7.14 2.92 7.52
N PHE A 94 -6.17 3.12 6.63
CA PHE A 94 -4.86 2.50 6.71
C PHE A 94 -3.78 3.57 6.80
N ALA A 95 -2.88 3.41 7.76
CA ALA A 95 -1.65 4.17 7.82
C ALA A 95 -0.63 3.56 6.84
N VAL A 96 -0.18 4.37 5.88
CA VAL A 96 0.81 4.01 4.86
C VAL A 96 2.05 4.86 5.05
N THR A 97 3.22 4.25 5.08
CA THR A 97 4.51 4.97 5.04
C THR A 97 5.46 4.40 4.01
N TRP A 98 6.12 5.30 3.29
CA TRP A 98 7.18 5.04 2.33
C TRP A 98 8.55 5.51 2.86
N ASP A 99 8.61 5.88 4.14
CA ASP A 99 9.87 6.22 4.81
C ASP A 99 10.61 4.94 5.21
N ARG A 100 11.70 4.65 4.50
CA ARG A 100 12.52 3.45 4.71
C ARG A 100 13.03 3.29 6.13
N ARG A 101 13.21 4.39 6.88
CA ARG A 101 13.67 4.35 8.28
C ARG A 101 12.65 3.71 9.22
N LEU A 102 11.41 3.61 8.79
CA LEU A 102 10.30 3.03 9.54
C LEU A 102 9.96 1.60 9.12
N PHE A 103 10.65 1.05 8.12
CA PHE A 103 10.35 -0.31 7.64
C PHE A 103 10.78 -1.37 8.66
N LEU A 104 10.05 -2.49 8.66
CA LEU A 104 10.36 -3.63 9.51
C LEU A 104 11.61 -4.36 8.98
N GLY A 105 12.79 -4.00 9.51
CA GLY A 105 14.06 -4.67 9.28
C GLY A 105 14.71 -4.45 7.90
N GLU A 106 16.03 -4.71 7.82
CA GLU A 106 16.84 -4.63 6.60
C GLU A 106 16.47 -5.71 5.54
N TRP A 107 15.75 -6.76 5.96
CA TRP A 107 15.64 -8.03 5.23
C TRP A 107 14.62 -8.07 4.07
N TYR A 108 13.69 -7.11 3.99
CA TYR A 108 12.71 -7.06 2.89
C TYR A 108 13.19 -6.25 1.68
N MET A 109 14.38 -5.66 1.76
CA MET A 109 15.01 -4.90 0.66
C MET A 109 15.77 -5.79 -0.34
N CYS A 110 16.05 -7.05 0.00
CA CYS A 110 16.86 -7.95 -0.81
C CYS A 110 16.01 -8.77 -1.80
N LYS A 111 15.30 -8.13 -2.76
CA LYS A 111 14.89 -8.77 -4.04
C LYS A 111 14.64 -7.79 -5.21
N THR A 112 15.02 -6.52 -5.11
CA THR A 112 14.86 -5.55 -6.23
C THR A 112 16.17 -5.02 -6.80
N GLU A 113 17.31 -5.60 -6.41
CA GLU A 113 18.54 -5.46 -7.18
C GLU A 113 18.89 -6.82 -7.77
N GLY A 114 18.87 -6.88 -9.11
CA GLY A 114 19.51 -7.95 -9.83
C GLY A 114 20.99 -7.98 -9.43
N GLN A 115 21.34 -8.93 -8.57
CA GLN A 115 22.67 -9.52 -8.63
C GLN A 115 22.62 -10.55 -9.74
N ASN A 116 23.15 -10.13 -10.88
CA ASN A 116 23.69 -10.98 -11.93
C ASN A 116 24.36 -12.22 -11.31
N ARG A 117 23.84 -13.40 -11.63
CA ARG A 117 24.62 -14.61 -11.92
C ARG A 117 23.95 -15.35 -13.05
#